data_AF-A0A1F6XDB3-F1
#
_entry.id   AF-A0A1F6XDB3-F1
#
_cell.length_a   1.000
_cell.length_b   1.000
_cell.length_c   1.000
_cell.angle_alpha   90.00
_cell.angle_beta   90.00
_cell.angle_gamma   90.00
#
_symmetry.space_group_name_H-M   'P 1'
#
loop_
_entity.id
_entity.type
_entity.pdbx_description
1 polymer ?
#
loop_
_entity_poly.entity_id
_entity_poly.type
_entity_poly.pdbx_seq_one_letter_code
_entity_poly.pdbx_strand_id
1 'polypeptide(L)'
;MQLNIKKFASAAAITMGVVYVVCAAFVALFPAFATTLLGWLTHLVDLETRTLTWGGFLGGLVQVILYTYLAGLLFGWLHNRSVQPKV
;
A
#
# COMPACT_ATOMS: atom_id res chain seq x y z
N MET A 1 -6.34 23.10 8.39
CA MET A 1 -6.46 22.10 9.48
C MET A 1 -5.14 21.34 9.58
N GLN A 2 -4.61 21.06 10.77
CA GLN A 2 -3.39 20.23 10.91
C GLN A 2 -3.78 18.77 11.17
N LEU A 3 -3.11 17.84 10.48
CA LEU A 3 -3.29 16.39 10.68
C LEU A 3 -2.45 15.94 11.88
N ASN A 4 -3.03 15.04 12.70
CA ASN A 4 -2.24 14.23 13.60
C ASN A 4 -1.54 13.14 12.78
N ILE A 5 -0.28 13.42 12.42
CA ILE A 5 0.49 12.64 11.44
C ILE A 5 0.58 11.15 11.85
N LYS A 6 0.80 10.85 13.13
CA LYS A 6 0.93 9.47 13.62
C LYS A 6 -0.40 8.71 13.52
N LYS A 7 -1.50 9.32 13.98
CA LYS A 7 -2.84 8.70 13.90
C LYS A 7 -3.29 8.47 12.46
N PHE A 8 -3.00 9.44 11.58
CA PHE A 8 -3.28 9.31 10.15
C PHE A 8 -2.47 8.17 9.53
N ALA A 9 -1.15 8.15 9.75
CA ALA A 9 -0.27 7.10 9.22
C ALA A 9 -0.68 5.71 9.71
N SER A 10 -1.03 5.55 10.99
CA SER A 10 -1.51 4.26 11.51
C SER A 10 -2.82 3.82 10.88
N ALA A 11 -3.78 4.75 10.71
CA ALA A 11 -5.06 4.43 10.08
C ALA A 11 -4.85 4.01 8.62
N ALA A 12 -4.06 4.78 7.86
CA ALA A 12 -3.72 4.46 6.48
C ALA A 12 -3.04 3.08 6.36
N ALA A 13 -2.08 2.78 7.23
CA ALA A 13 -1.37 1.50 7.22
C ALA A 13 -2.29 0.30 7.52
N ILE A 14 -3.20 0.43 8.50
CA ILE A 14 -4.19 -0.60 8.80
C ILE A 14 -5.15 -0.80 7.62
N THR A 15 -5.67 0.29 7.06
CA THR A 15 -6.55 0.23 5.88
C THR A 15 -5.87 -0.48 4.72
N MET A 16 -4.62 -0.13 4.40
CA MET A 16 -3.87 -0.78 3.34
C MET A 16 -3.52 -2.24 3.65
N GLY A 17 -3.29 -2.59 4.92
CA GLY A 17 -3.15 -3.98 5.35
C GLY A 17 -4.40 -4.80 5.05
N VAL A 18 -5.59 -4.28 5.37
CA VAL A 18 -6.87 -4.95 5.05
C VAL A 18 -7.06 -5.08 3.54
N VAL A 19 -6.80 -4.00 2.79
CA VAL A 19 -6.88 -4.02 1.31
C VAL A 19 -5.93 -5.07 0.74
N TYR A 20 -4.70 -5.16 1.25
CA TYR A 20 -3.73 -6.16 0.81
C TYR A 20 -4.24 -7.59 1.00
N VAL A 21 -4.87 -7.90 2.14
CA VAL A 21 -5.45 -9.23 2.38
C VAL A 21 -6.53 -9.56 1.34
N VAL A 22 -7.41 -8.60 1.04
CA VAL A 22 -8.43 -8.74 0.00
C VAL A 22 -7.78 -8.92 -1.38
N CYS A 23 -6.74 -8.15 -1.69
CA CYS A 23 -5.99 -8.28 -2.94
C CYS A 23 -5.32 -9.66 -3.06
N ALA A 24 -4.73 -10.18 -1.98
CA ALA A 24 -4.10 -11.50 -1.98
C ALA A 24 -5.13 -12.62 -2.23
N ALA A 25 -6.31 -12.53 -1.61
CA ALA A 25 -7.41 -13.45 -1.89
C ALA A 25 -7.86 -13.37 -3.36
N PHE A 26 -7.96 -12.16 -3.92
CA PHE A 26 -8.29 -11.98 -5.33
C PHE A 26 -7.26 -12.60 -6.28
N VAL A 27 -5.97 -12.41 -6.01
CA VAL A 27 -4.88 -13.04 -6.79
C VAL A 27 -4.94 -14.56 -6.71
N ALA A 28 -5.26 -15.13 -5.55
CA ALA A 28 -5.39 -16.58 -5.38
C ALA A 28 -6.56 -17.16 -6.19
N LEU A 29 -7.66 -16.41 -6.36
CA LEU A 29 -8.83 -16.84 -7.12
C LEU A 29 -8.70 -16.58 -8.63
N PHE A 30 -8.05 -15.48 -9.02
CA PHE A 30 -8.01 -15.00 -10.41
C PHE A 30 -6.58 -14.58 -10.85
N PRO A 31 -5.61 -15.51 -10.86
CA PRO A 31 -4.19 -15.17 -11.04
C PRO A 31 -3.87 -14.52 -12.39
N ALA A 32 -4.44 -15.02 -13.50
CA ALA A 32 -4.18 -14.49 -14.84
C ALA A 32 -4.76 -13.08 -15.07
N PHE A 33 -5.92 -12.80 -14.47
CA PHE A 33 -6.51 -11.47 -14.53
C PHE A 33 -5.72 -10.49 -13.65
N ALA A 34 -5.29 -10.93 -12.46
CA ALA A 34 -4.49 -10.11 -11.56
C ALA A 34 -3.14 -9.68 -12.18
N THR A 35 -2.43 -10.58 -12.87
CA THR A 35 -1.16 -10.22 -13.54
C THR A 35 -1.37 -9.24 -14.70
N THR A 36 -2.45 -9.39 -15.47
CA THR A 36 -2.81 -8.46 -16.55
C THR A 36 -3.09 -7.05 -15.99
N LEU A 37 -3.93 -6.98 -14.95
CA LEU A 37 -4.28 -5.72 -14.28
C LEU A 37 -3.03 -5.02 -13.71
N LEU A 38 -2.15 -5.79 -13.05
CA LEU A 38 -0.95 -5.25 -12.44
C LEU A 38 0.04 -4.76 -13.51
N GLY A 39 0.12 -5.42 -14.67
CA GLY A 39 0.92 -4.98 -15.82
C GLY A 39 0.46 -3.64 -16.41
N TRP A 40 -0.83 -3.29 -16.29
CA TRP A 40 -1.32 -1.97 -16.72
C TRP A 40 -0.98 -0.85 -15.72
N LEU A 41 -0.96 -1.17 -14.43
CA LEU A 41 -0.80 -0.17 -13.36
C LEU A 41 0.66 0.04 -12.97
N THR A 42 1.52 -0.94 -13.21
CA THR A 42 2.93 -0.90 -12.83
C THR A 42 3.82 -0.83 -14.05
N HIS A 43 4.97 -0.16 -13.94
CA HIS A 43 5.97 -0.11 -15.01
C HIS A 43 6.72 -1.45 -15.22
N LEU A 44 6.17 -2.56 -14.72
CA LEU A 44 6.74 -3.90 -14.84
C LEU A 44 6.18 -4.57 -16.10
N VAL A 45 7.04 -4.75 -17.11
CA VAL A 45 6.65 -5.24 -18.44
C VAL A 45 6.56 -6.76 -18.55
N ASP A 46 7.17 -7.52 -17.64
CA ASP A 46 7.16 -8.98 -17.64
C ASP A 46 6.83 -9.53 -16.24
N LEU A 47 5.55 -9.51 -15.88
CA LEU A 47 5.07 -10.11 -14.64
C LEU A 47 4.82 -11.60 -14.84
N GLU A 48 5.80 -12.41 -14.44
CA GLU A 48 5.64 -13.87 -14.41
C GLU A 48 4.65 -14.28 -13.31
N THR A 49 3.74 -15.19 -13.62
CA THR A 49 2.79 -15.74 -12.63
C THR A 49 3.53 -16.53 -11.57
N ARG A 50 3.71 -15.94 -10.39
CA ARG A 50 4.25 -16.64 -9.23
C ARG A 50 3.12 -17.19 -8.36
N THR A 51 3.28 -18.42 -7.88
CA THR A 51 2.37 -19.02 -6.91
C THR A 51 2.41 -18.24 -5.60
N LEU A 52 1.23 -17.90 -5.06
CA LEU A 52 1.12 -17.27 -3.75
C LEU A 52 1.60 -18.25 -2.67
N THR A 53 2.63 -17.87 -1.93
CA THR A 53 3.14 -18.64 -0.79
C THR A 53 2.82 -17.91 0.51
N TRP A 54 2.71 -18.66 1.61
CA TRP A 54 2.52 -18.06 2.94
C TRP A 54 3.64 -17.08 3.31
N GLY A 55 4.89 -17.40 2.98
CA GLY A 55 6.02 -16.51 3.21
C GLY A 55 5.93 -15.22 2.39
N GLY A 56 5.57 -15.33 1.10
CA GLY A 56 5.37 -14.16 0.24
C GLY A 56 4.22 -13.28 0.68
N PHE A 57 3.11 -13.88 1.11
CA PHE A 57 1.95 -13.17 1.66
C PHE A 57 2.30 -12.39 2.93
N LEU A 58 2.92 -13.04 3.92
CA LEU A 58 3.29 -12.39 5.18
C LEU A 58 4.34 -11.30 4.96
N GLY A 59 5.35 -11.59 4.13
CA GLY A 59 6.37 -10.62 3.76
C GLY A 59 5.76 -9.38 3.08
N GLY A 60 4.88 -9.59 2.11
CA GLY A 60 4.17 -8.51 1.42
C GLY A 60 3.24 -7.72 2.34
N LEU A 61 2.54 -8.37 3.26
CA LEU A 61 1.67 -7.70 4.23
C LEU A 61 2.47 -6.76 5.15
N VAL A 62 3.57 -7.24 5.71
CA VAL A 62 4.47 -6.42 6.53
C VAL A 62 5.01 -5.25 5.71
N GLN A 63 5.45 -5.51 4.48
CA GLN A 63 5.97 -4.48 3.59
C GLN A 63 4.93 -3.40 3.27
N VAL A 64 3.69 -3.78 2.94
CA VAL A 64 2.59 -2.83 2.66
C VAL A 64 2.27 -1.96 3.88
N ILE A 65 2.18 -2.56 5.08
CA ILE A 65 1.92 -1.82 6.31
C ILE A 65 3.04 -0.80 6.57
N LEU A 66 4.29 -1.23 6.51
CA LEU A 66 5.44 -0.37 6.76
C LEU A 66 5.54 0.76 5.74
N TYR A 67 5.44 0.45 4.44
CA TYR A 67 5.57 1.45 3.39
C TYR A 67 4.42 2.45 3.44
N THR A 68 3.19 1.99 3.69
CA THR A 68 2.04 2.88 3.83
C THR A 68 2.16 3.76 5.06
N TYR A 69 2.64 3.22 6.20
CA TYR A 69 2.85 4.03 7.39
C TYR A 69 3.86 5.14 7.13
N LEU A 70 5.01 4.81 6.53
CA LEU A 70 6.04 5.80 6.17
C LEU A 70 5.53 6.84 5.16
N ALA A 71 4.79 6.40 4.14
CA ALA A 71 4.14 7.30 3.18
C ALA A 71 3.11 8.22 3.87
N GLY A 72 2.33 7.69 4.81
CA GLY A 72 1.38 8.46 5.61
C GLY A 72 2.06 9.50 6.51
N LEU A 73 3.22 9.18 7.09
CA LEU A 73 4.03 10.14 7.84
C LEU A 73 4.51 11.28 6.94
N LEU A 74 5.06 10.93 5.77
CA LEU A 74 5.56 11.89 4.79
C LEU A 74 4.43 12.80 4.28
N PHE A 75 3.29 12.21 3.90
CA PHE A 75 2.13 12.95 3.44
C PHE A 75 1.59 13.88 4.52
N GLY A 76 1.43 13.39 5.76
CA GLY A 76 0.95 14.22 6.87
C GLY A 76 1.89 15.40 7.16
N TRP A 77 3.20 15.19 7.06
CA TRP A 77 4.20 16.26 7.19
C TRP A 77 4.08 17.30 6.07
N LEU A 78 4.02 16.85 4.81
CA LEU A 78 3.85 17.73 3.64
C LEU A 78 2.56 18.54 3.73
N HIS A 79 1.45 17.89 4.06
CA HIS A 79 0.16 18.56 4.24
C HIS A 79 0.23 19.64 5.30
N ASN A 80 0.76 19.31 6.50
CA ASN A 80 0.86 20.27 7.59
C ASN A 80 1.76 21.45 7.23
N ARG A 81 2.85 21.23 6.48
CA ARG A 81 3.73 22.30 5.99
C ARG A 81 3.05 23.20 4.96
N SER A 82 2.27 22.63 4.04
CA SER A 82 1.58 23.40 2.98
C SER A 82 0.43 24.26 3.50
N VAL A 83 -0.19 23.88 4.60
CA VAL A 83 -1.31 24.63 5.21
C VAL A 83 -0.89 25.57 6.34
N GLN A 84 0.41 25.61 6.67
CA GLN A 84 0.93 26.60 7.62
C GLN A 84 0.96 27.99 6.97
N PRO A 85 0.51 29.05 7.67
CA PRO A 85 0.65 30.42 7.18
C PRO A 85 2.13 30.73 6.98
N LYS A 86 2.50 31.25 5.81
CA LYS A 86 3.83 31.84 5.60
C LYS A 86 3.85 33.14 6.40
N VAL A 87 4.69 33.20 7.44
CA VAL A 87 5.02 34.44 8.17
C VAL A 87 5.83 35.34 7.27
#